data_AF-A0A0U5C842-F1
#
_entry.id   AF-A0A0U5C842-F1
#
_cell.length_a   1.000
_cell.length_b   1.000
_cell.length_c   1.000
_cell.angle_alpha   90.00
_cell.angle_beta   90.00
_cell.angle_gamma   90.00
#
_symmetry.space_group_name_H-M   'P 1'
#
loop_
_entity.id
_entity.type
_entity.pdbx_description
1 polymer ?
#
loop_
_entity_poly.entity_id
_entity_poly.type
_entity_poly.pdbx_seq_one_letter_code
_entity_poly.pdbx_strand_id
1 'polypeptide(L)'
;MAVLNTGLGVVLLCLFSIFLLVMSLEKLGSYAGIDDMNGFLSQYAPIVVGALLSLSCPAASSISLEGKNIWILQSSPVSVRTILNSKLAVNLTLHGFGYILAIFAIITRLKMSALQIMSLLLVPIAYSLFTTVLGIFLNKKYPNYEWENEMMVVKQSIPVIVSGIVNMLVVAVPVLLNWFLSFPIMPTIWVAAIILVISASILYQKMCTSKFI
;
A
#
# COMPACT_ATOMS: atom_id res chain seq x y z
N MET A 1 2.16 0.31 -20.74
CA MET A 1 1.50 -0.90 -20.17
C MET A 1 2.09 -1.33 -18.82
N ALA A 2 3.39 -1.17 -18.57
CA ALA A 2 4.04 -1.56 -17.30
C ALA A 2 3.52 -0.81 -16.06
N VAL A 3 3.32 0.51 -16.17
CA VAL A 3 2.87 1.40 -15.07
C VAL A 3 1.44 1.08 -14.58
N LEU A 4 0.58 0.54 -15.46
CA LEU A 4 -0.81 0.21 -15.09
C LEU A 4 -0.86 -0.93 -14.06
N ASN A 5 0.09 -1.87 -14.11
CA ASN A 5 0.10 -3.02 -13.20
C ASN A 5 0.64 -2.65 -11.81
N THR A 6 1.60 -1.71 -11.73
CA THR A 6 2.11 -1.21 -10.45
C THR A 6 1.18 -0.22 -9.76
N GLY A 7 0.27 0.41 -10.50
CA GLY A 7 -0.81 1.24 -9.97
C GLY A 7 -2.16 0.53 -9.85
N LEU A 8 -2.25 -0.78 -10.14
CA LEU A 8 -3.51 -1.52 -10.21
C LEU A 8 -4.33 -1.41 -8.92
N GLY A 9 -3.66 -1.47 -7.76
CA GLY A 9 -4.30 -1.30 -6.46
C GLY A 9 -5.06 0.02 -6.31
N VAL A 10 -4.44 1.14 -6.73
CA VAL A 10 -5.07 2.47 -6.72
C VAL A 10 -6.22 2.55 -7.72
N VAL A 11 -6.07 1.96 -8.92
CA VAL A 11 -7.15 1.92 -9.91
C VAL A 11 -8.36 1.14 -9.39
N LEU A 12 -8.13 -0.04 -8.80
CA LEU A 12 -9.17 -0.84 -8.17
C LEU A 12 -9.83 -0.10 -7.00
N LEU A 13 -9.06 0.64 -6.20
CA LEU A 13 -9.58 1.46 -5.12
C LEU A 13 -10.51 2.56 -5.65
N CYS A 14 -10.14 3.23 -6.75
CA CYS A 14 -11.00 4.22 -7.39
C CYS A 14 -12.30 3.59 -7.91
N LEU A 15 -12.20 2.43 -8.59
CA LEU A 15 -13.38 1.71 -9.09
C LEU A 15 -14.30 1.26 -7.95
N PHE A 16 -13.75 0.70 -6.88
CA PHE A 16 -14.50 0.30 -5.69
C PHE A 16 -15.24 1.48 -5.06
N SER A 17 -14.60 2.63 -4.99
CA SER A 17 -15.18 3.85 -4.42
C SER A 17 -16.32 4.41 -5.28
N ILE A 18 -16.17 4.44 -6.61
CA ILE A 18 -17.24 4.82 -7.53
C ILE A 18 -18.41 3.84 -7.41
N PHE A 19 -18.13 2.55 -7.33
CA PHE A 19 -19.13 1.51 -7.17
C PHE A 19 -19.94 1.66 -5.88
N LEU A 20 -19.27 1.94 -4.75
CA LEU A 20 -19.94 2.27 -3.48
C LEU A 20 -20.79 3.54 -3.57
N LEU A 21 -20.37 4.53 -4.35
CA LEU A 21 -21.13 5.76 -4.55
C LEU A 21 -22.37 5.55 -5.45
N VAL A 22 -22.39 4.56 -6.33
CA VAL A 22 -23.51 4.34 -7.26
C VAL A 22 -24.52 3.33 -6.70
N MET A 23 -24.06 2.31 -5.98
CA MET A 23 -24.92 1.23 -5.47
C MET A 23 -25.41 1.47 -4.04
N SER A 24 -26.63 1.02 -3.73
CA SER A 24 -27.13 1.02 -2.35
C SER A 24 -26.54 -0.14 -1.55
N LEU A 25 -26.26 0.10 -0.27
CA LEU A 25 -25.72 -0.93 0.63
C LEU A 25 -26.67 -2.14 0.75
N GLU A 26 -27.99 -1.93 0.69
CA GLU A 26 -29.00 -3.00 0.74
C GLU A 26 -28.90 -3.95 -0.46
N LYS A 27 -28.74 -3.40 -1.68
CA LYS A 27 -28.54 -4.22 -2.89
C LYS A 27 -27.20 -4.96 -2.83
N LEU A 28 -26.20 -4.34 -2.22
CA LEU A 28 -24.90 -5.00 -2.03
C LEU A 28 -25.02 -6.17 -1.05
N GLY A 29 -25.74 -5.96 0.05
CA GLY A 29 -26.03 -6.98 1.07
C GLY A 29 -26.75 -8.19 0.47
N SER A 30 -27.79 -7.95 -0.33
CA SER A 30 -28.56 -9.05 -0.95
C SER A 30 -27.75 -9.87 -1.95
N TYR A 31 -26.86 -9.25 -2.74
CA TYR A 31 -25.97 -9.99 -3.63
C TYR A 31 -24.87 -10.76 -2.90
N ALA A 32 -24.37 -10.22 -1.80
CA ALA A 32 -23.30 -10.84 -1.01
C ALA A 32 -23.81 -11.86 0.01
N GLY A 33 -25.13 -11.92 0.26
CA GLY A 33 -25.72 -12.73 1.33
C GLY A 33 -25.36 -12.24 2.73
N ILE A 34 -25.17 -10.92 2.90
CA ILE A 34 -24.79 -10.30 4.18
C ILE A 34 -25.93 -9.41 4.66
N ASP A 35 -26.53 -9.77 5.79
CA ASP A 35 -27.66 -9.05 6.40
C ASP A 35 -27.27 -7.65 6.89
N ASP A 36 -26.15 -7.51 7.61
CA ASP A 36 -25.60 -6.22 8.07
C ASP A 36 -24.38 -5.79 7.25
N MET A 37 -24.63 -5.36 6.02
CA MET A 37 -23.58 -4.88 5.12
C MET A 37 -22.88 -3.62 5.66
N ASN A 38 -23.60 -2.76 6.38
CA ASN A 38 -23.02 -1.53 6.94
C ASN A 38 -22.03 -1.86 8.06
N GLY A 39 -22.39 -2.73 9.01
CA GLY A 39 -21.50 -3.19 10.06
C GLY A 39 -20.28 -3.91 9.52
N PHE A 40 -20.47 -4.80 8.53
CA PHE A 40 -19.38 -5.50 7.86
C PHE A 40 -18.39 -4.54 7.21
N LEU A 41 -18.86 -3.70 6.28
CA LEU A 41 -17.97 -2.76 5.58
C LEU A 41 -17.34 -1.74 6.53
N SER A 42 -18.06 -1.26 7.55
CA SER A 42 -17.49 -0.31 8.52
C SER A 42 -16.35 -0.90 9.34
N GLN A 43 -16.33 -2.22 9.55
CA GLN A 43 -15.24 -2.92 10.23
C GLN A 43 -14.07 -3.26 9.29
N TYR A 44 -14.35 -3.73 8.08
CA TYR A 44 -13.30 -4.19 7.16
C TYR A 44 -12.78 -3.11 6.20
N ALA A 45 -13.47 -1.98 6.04
CA ALA A 45 -13.06 -0.91 5.13
C ALA A 45 -11.59 -0.46 5.31
N PRO A 46 -11.08 -0.24 6.53
CA PRO A 46 -9.69 0.19 6.70
C PRO A 46 -8.68 -0.86 6.19
N ILE A 47 -8.93 -2.14 6.42
CA ILE A 47 -8.03 -3.20 5.94
C ILE A 47 -8.19 -3.43 4.44
N VAL A 48 -9.39 -3.29 3.87
CA VAL A 48 -9.63 -3.38 2.42
C VAL A 48 -8.90 -2.24 1.69
N VAL A 49 -9.01 -1.00 2.18
CA VAL A 49 -8.29 0.13 1.60
C VAL A 49 -6.78 -0.06 1.76
N GLY A 50 -6.32 -0.48 2.93
CA GLY A 50 -4.91 -0.82 3.17
C GLY A 50 -4.40 -1.92 2.22
N ALA A 51 -5.20 -2.95 1.96
CA ALA A 51 -4.89 -4.03 1.04
C ALA A 51 -4.73 -3.56 -0.39
N LEU A 52 -5.69 -2.76 -0.88
CA LEU A 52 -5.65 -2.20 -2.23
C LEU A 52 -4.44 -1.27 -2.42
N LEU A 53 -4.12 -0.44 -1.43
CA LEU A 53 -2.89 0.36 -1.46
C LEU A 53 -1.63 -0.50 -1.40
N SER A 54 -1.66 -1.64 -0.71
CA SER A 54 -0.50 -2.54 -0.60
C SER A 54 -0.22 -3.33 -1.89
N LEU A 55 -1.23 -3.48 -2.75
CA LEU A 55 -1.10 -4.06 -4.09
C LEU A 55 -0.41 -3.11 -5.08
N SER A 56 -0.39 -1.80 -4.81
CA SER A 56 0.33 -0.81 -5.60
C SER A 56 1.68 -0.48 -4.95
N CYS A 57 2.78 -0.88 -5.59
CA CYS A 57 4.12 -0.48 -5.14
C CYS A 57 5.08 -0.19 -6.31
N PRO A 58 4.89 0.89 -7.08
CA PRO A 58 5.88 1.40 -8.03
C PRO A 58 7.26 1.65 -7.38
N ALA A 59 7.29 1.93 -6.08
CA ALA A 59 8.50 2.08 -5.29
C ALA A 59 9.44 0.87 -5.38
N ALA A 60 8.90 -0.36 -5.46
CA ALA A 60 9.67 -1.60 -5.54
C ALA A 60 10.51 -1.75 -6.82
N SER A 61 10.20 -0.98 -7.88
CA SER A 61 10.99 -0.94 -9.13
C SER A 61 11.70 0.40 -9.36
N SER A 62 11.36 1.45 -8.60
CA SER A 62 11.80 2.84 -8.83
C SER A 62 13.31 3.11 -8.91
N ILE A 63 14.19 2.42 -8.16
CA ILE A 63 15.65 2.57 -8.25
C ILE A 63 16.19 1.81 -9.46
N SER A 64 15.82 0.54 -9.60
CA SER A 64 16.21 -0.29 -10.75
C SER A 64 15.79 0.30 -12.11
N LEU A 65 14.68 1.04 -12.18
CA LEU A 65 14.22 1.75 -13.39
C LEU A 65 15.17 2.86 -13.86
N GLU A 66 16.11 3.32 -13.02
CA GLU A 66 17.16 4.24 -13.45
C GLU A 66 18.16 3.55 -14.40
N GLY A 67 18.31 2.21 -14.28
CA GLY A 67 19.08 1.37 -15.18
C GLY A 67 20.49 1.88 -15.44
N LYS A 68 20.85 2.00 -16.72
CA LYS A 68 22.15 2.51 -17.19
C LYS A 68 22.42 3.97 -16.80
N ASN A 69 21.42 4.72 -16.36
CA ASN A 69 21.55 6.13 -15.96
C ASN A 69 21.75 6.32 -14.44
N ILE A 70 21.88 5.24 -13.66
CA ILE A 70 22.10 5.32 -12.20
C ILE A 70 23.32 6.17 -11.81
N TRP A 71 24.34 6.22 -12.68
CA TRP A 71 25.54 7.04 -12.46
C TRP A 71 25.21 8.53 -12.29
N ILE A 72 24.15 9.03 -12.94
CA ILE A 72 23.72 10.43 -12.82
C ILE A 72 23.30 10.72 -11.36
N LEU A 73 22.50 9.82 -10.77
CA LEU A 73 22.10 9.93 -9.37
C LEU A 73 23.30 9.79 -8.43
N GLN A 74 24.24 8.90 -8.74
CA GLN A 74 25.45 8.69 -7.92
C GLN A 74 26.45 9.86 -7.99
N SER A 75 26.55 10.54 -9.15
CA SER A 75 27.42 11.71 -9.32
C SER A 75 26.78 13.03 -8.91
N SER A 76 25.45 13.05 -8.72
CA SER A 76 24.73 14.26 -8.37
C SER A 76 25.05 14.73 -6.94
N PRO A 77 25.16 16.05 -6.69
CA PRO A 77 25.46 16.61 -5.38
C PRO A 77 24.23 16.61 -4.46
N VAL A 78 23.38 15.59 -4.52
CA VAL A 78 22.20 15.45 -3.66
C VAL A 78 22.38 14.29 -2.68
N SER A 79 21.83 14.45 -1.48
CA SER A 79 21.91 13.41 -0.46
C SER A 79 21.08 12.18 -0.85
N VAL A 80 21.54 10.99 -0.45
CA VAL A 80 20.77 9.73 -0.61
C VAL A 80 19.38 9.85 -0.02
N ARG A 81 19.24 10.56 1.12
CA ARG A 81 17.94 10.81 1.76
C ARG A 81 16.98 11.59 0.85
N THR A 82 17.48 12.58 0.12
CA THR A 82 16.68 13.35 -0.84
C THR A 82 16.18 12.45 -1.97
N ILE A 83 17.03 11.57 -2.50
CA ILE A 83 16.67 10.64 -3.58
C ILE A 83 15.65 9.59 -3.10
N LEU A 84 15.82 9.05 -1.89
CA LEU A 84 14.84 8.14 -1.30
C LEU A 84 13.50 8.84 -1.06
N ASN A 85 13.52 10.07 -0.54
CA ASN A 85 12.31 10.84 -0.25
C ASN A 85 11.54 11.20 -1.53
N SER A 86 12.21 11.52 -2.63
CA SER A 86 11.52 11.79 -3.89
C SER A 86 10.81 10.54 -4.41
N LYS A 87 11.45 9.37 -4.34
CA LYS A 87 10.84 8.08 -4.72
C LYS A 87 9.69 7.68 -3.79
N LEU A 88 9.81 7.93 -2.48
CA LEU A 88 8.70 7.76 -1.52
C LEU A 88 7.52 8.67 -1.86
N ALA A 89 7.79 9.95 -2.12
CA ALA A 89 6.76 10.95 -2.39
C ALA A 89 5.92 10.58 -3.61
N VAL A 90 6.53 10.08 -4.69
CA VAL A 90 5.82 9.66 -5.90
C VAL A 90 4.82 8.53 -5.61
N ASN A 91 5.16 7.55 -4.76
CA ASN A 91 4.20 6.51 -4.43
C ASN A 91 3.09 7.01 -3.49
N LEU A 92 3.47 7.85 -2.51
CA LEU A 92 2.51 8.40 -1.56
C LEU A 92 1.51 9.36 -2.23
N THR A 93 1.91 10.09 -3.28
CA THR A 93 0.97 10.91 -4.06
C THR A 93 0.01 10.05 -4.87
N LEU A 94 0.50 8.96 -5.50
CA LEU A 94 -0.34 7.99 -6.19
C LEU A 94 -1.37 7.37 -5.22
N HIS A 95 -0.91 6.91 -4.05
CA HIS A 95 -1.77 6.36 -3.02
C HIS A 95 -2.77 7.40 -2.50
N GLY A 96 -2.30 8.63 -2.27
CA GLY A 96 -3.11 9.75 -1.80
C GLY A 96 -4.30 10.04 -2.73
N PHE A 97 -4.10 9.98 -4.04
CA PHE A 97 -5.17 10.19 -5.02
C PHE A 97 -6.33 9.20 -4.86
N GLY A 98 -6.04 7.89 -4.87
CA GLY A 98 -7.08 6.87 -4.68
C GLY A 98 -7.66 6.88 -3.27
N TYR A 99 -6.82 7.20 -2.29
CA TYR A 99 -7.20 7.19 -0.88
C TYR A 99 -8.19 8.28 -0.51
N ILE A 100 -7.98 9.51 -0.99
CA ILE A 100 -8.92 10.64 -0.74
C ILE A 100 -10.30 10.29 -1.29
N LEU A 101 -10.34 9.75 -2.51
CA LEU A 101 -11.59 9.35 -3.16
C LEU A 101 -12.28 8.21 -2.41
N ALA A 102 -11.51 7.25 -1.88
CA ALA A 102 -12.04 6.16 -1.05
C ALA A 102 -12.59 6.63 0.29
N ILE A 103 -11.87 7.51 1.01
CA ILE A 103 -12.35 8.10 2.26
C ILE A 103 -13.68 8.83 2.02
N PHE A 104 -13.74 9.66 0.97
CA PHE A 104 -14.95 10.39 0.62
C PHE A 104 -16.13 9.45 0.34
N ALA A 105 -15.93 8.42 -0.47
CA ALA A 105 -16.96 7.43 -0.78
C ALA A 105 -17.43 6.66 0.47
N ILE A 106 -16.51 6.24 1.32
CA ILE A 106 -16.80 5.41 2.49
C ILE A 106 -17.51 6.23 3.58
N ILE A 107 -17.01 7.43 3.92
CA ILE A 107 -17.62 8.26 4.98
C ILE A 107 -19.03 8.73 4.59
N THR A 108 -19.26 9.02 3.30
CA THR A 108 -20.59 9.47 2.84
C THR A 108 -21.63 8.36 2.80
N ARG A 109 -21.20 7.11 2.61
CA ARG A 109 -22.09 5.95 2.43
C ARG A 109 -22.29 5.09 3.67
N LEU A 110 -21.29 5.01 4.55
CA LEU A 110 -21.32 4.15 5.73
C LEU A 110 -21.58 4.94 7.01
N LYS A 111 -22.38 4.37 7.91
CA LYS A 111 -22.62 4.96 9.24
C LYS A 111 -21.57 4.42 10.19
N MET A 112 -20.46 5.14 10.30
CA MET A 112 -19.29 4.71 11.07
C MET A 112 -19.22 5.41 12.42
N SER A 113 -18.74 4.69 13.44
CA SER A 113 -18.38 5.28 14.74
C SER A 113 -17.09 6.09 14.64
N ALA A 114 -16.81 6.94 15.62
CA ALA A 114 -15.57 7.73 15.67
C ALA A 114 -14.31 6.84 15.58
N LEU A 115 -14.31 5.69 16.28
CA LEU A 115 -13.20 4.74 16.23
C LEU A 115 -13.01 4.16 14.83
N GLN A 116 -14.10 3.81 14.15
CA GLN A 116 -14.07 3.26 12.78
C GLN A 116 -13.53 4.28 11.78
N ILE A 117 -13.94 5.55 11.91
CA ILE A 117 -13.42 6.66 11.10
C ILE A 117 -11.92 6.85 11.36
N MET A 118 -11.48 6.84 12.62
CA MET A 118 -10.06 6.93 12.95
C MET A 118 -9.25 5.78 12.36
N SER A 119 -9.75 4.53 12.42
CA SER A 119 -9.10 3.40 11.78
C SER A 119 -9.05 3.56 10.25
N LEU A 120 -10.14 4.03 9.62
CA LEU A 120 -10.17 4.30 8.19
C LEU A 120 -9.13 5.34 7.77
N LEU A 121 -8.88 6.33 8.62
CA LEU A 121 -7.90 7.40 8.35
C LEU A 121 -6.45 6.98 8.60
N LEU A 122 -6.17 6.17 9.62
CA LEU A 122 -4.80 5.91 10.08
C LEU A 122 -4.25 4.57 9.61
N VAL A 123 -5.08 3.52 9.57
CA VAL A 123 -4.62 2.18 9.21
C VAL A 123 -4.12 2.13 7.76
N PRO A 124 -4.86 2.61 6.73
CA PRO A 124 -4.36 2.58 5.36
C PRO A 124 -3.08 3.39 5.15
N ILE A 125 -2.89 4.49 5.88
CA ILE A 125 -1.66 5.29 5.84
C ILE A 125 -0.47 4.47 6.33
N ALA A 126 -0.61 3.71 7.42
CA ALA A 126 0.43 2.83 7.92
C ALA A 126 0.84 1.77 6.89
N TYR A 127 -0.15 1.13 6.24
CA TYR A 127 0.08 0.14 5.18
C TYR A 127 0.76 0.75 3.95
N SER A 128 0.32 1.94 3.55
CA SER A 128 0.88 2.71 2.44
C SER A 128 2.37 3.07 2.67
N LEU A 129 2.68 3.58 3.87
CA LEU A 129 4.05 3.91 4.27
C LEU A 129 4.94 2.67 4.30
N PHE A 130 4.49 1.60 4.95
CA PHE A 130 5.22 0.35 5.03
C PHE A 130 5.48 -0.24 3.64
N THR A 131 4.45 -0.35 2.81
CA THR A 131 4.54 -0.88 1.44
C THR A 131 5.59 -0.12 0.64
N THR A 132 5.57 1.21 0.72
CA THR A 132 6.49 2.05 -0.05
C THR A 132 7.93 1.89 0.46
N VAL A 133 8.13 1.97 1.77
CA VAL A 133 9.46 1.85 2.39
C VAL A 133 10.06 0.46 2.15
N LEU A 134 9.27 -0.60 2.31
CA LEU A 134 9.69 -1.97 2.05
C LEU A 134 10.11 -2.16 0.58
N GLY A 135 9.30 -1.66 -0.35
CA GLY A 135 9.60 -1.71 -1.78
C GLY A 135 10.93 -1.03 -2.11
N ILE A 136 11.15 0.19 -1.63
CA ILE A 136 12.42 0.91 -1.84
C ILE A 136 13.58 0.17 -1.17
N PHE A 137 13.40 -0.34 0.05
CA PHE A 137 14.44 -1.07 0.77
C PHE A 137 14.90 -2.30 0.01
N LEU A 138 13.97 -3.12 -0.46
CA LEU A 138 14.28 -4.32 -1.23
C LEU A 138 14.90 -3.97 -2.58
N ASN A 139 14.41 -2.93 -3.24
CA ASN A 139 14.94 -2.47 -4.53
C ASN A 139 16.38 -1.96 -4.42
N LYS A 140 16.66 -1.20 -3.35
CA LYS A 140 18.02 -0.77 -3.01
C LYS A 140 18.93 -1.94 -2.66
N LYS A 141 18.42 -2.97 -1.98
CA LYS A 141 19.20 -4.13 -1.55
C LYS A 141 19.51 -5.10 -2.70
N TYR A 142 18.59 -5.25 -3.64
CA TYR A 142 18.70 -6.14 -4.80
C TYR A 142 18.32 -5.41 -6.09
N PRO A 143 19.09 -4.38 -6.50
CA PRO A 143 18.78 -3.62 -7.69
C PRO A 143 19.07 -4.44 -8.95
N ASN A 144 18.29 -4.20 -10.00
CA ASN A 144 18.54 -4.70 -11.34
C ASN A 144 18.69 -3.52 -12.30
N TYR A 145 19.93 -3.17 -12.67
CA TYR A 145 20.24 -2.07 -13.58
C TYR A 145 20.44 -2.52 -15.04
N GLU A 146 20.63 -3.82 -15.27
CA GLU A 146 20.93 -4.42 -16.57
C GLU A 146 19.67 -5.08 -17.14
N TRP A 147 18.66 -4.26 -17.40
CA TRP A 147 17.42 -4.71 -18.02
C TRP A 147 17.32 -4.26 -19.47
N GLU A 148 16.95 -5.18 -20.35
CA GLU A 148 16.62 -4.90 -21.76
C GLU A 148 15.13 -4.57 -21.94
N ASN A 149 14.29 -4.92 -20.97
CA ASN A 149 12.85 -4.64 -20.96
C ASN A 149 12.41 -4.19 -19.56
N GLU A 150 11.76 -3.03 -19.48
CA GLU A 150 11.23 -2.45 -18.23
C GLU A 150 10.36 -3.43 -17.44
N MET A 151 9.63 -4.31 -18.15
CA MET A 151 8.77 -5.32 -17.54
C MET A 151 9.53 -6.28 -16.62
N MET A 152 10.80 -6.56 -16.90
CA MET A 152 11.64 -7.41 -16.03
C MET A 152 11.80 -6.78 -14.66
N VAL A 153 12.03 -5.47 -14.61
CA VAL A 153 12.17 -4.73 -13.36
C VAL A 153 10.83 -4.53 -12.66
N VAL A 154 9.79 -4.21 -13.43
CA VAL A 154 8.49 -3.80 -12.90
C VAL A 154 7.61 -4.97 -12.43
N LYS A 155 7.78 -6.18 -12.97
CA LYS A 155 6.96 -7.35 -12.60
C LYS A 155 7.73 -8.56 -12.11
N GLN A 156 8.93 -8.79 -12.63
CA GLN A 156 9.65 -10.06 -12.45
C GLN A 156 10.87 -9.94 -11.54
N SER A 157 11.14 -8.74 -11.03
CA SER A 157 12.30 -8.51 -10.16
C SER A 157 12.05 -9.05 -8.76
N ILE A 158 13.12 -9.51 -8.12
CA ILE A 158 13.10 -10.01 -6.73
C ILE A 158 12.49 -8.96 -5.78
N PRO A 159 12.82 -7.66 -5.84
CA PRO A 159 12.18 -6.65 -5.00
C PRO A 159 10.67 -6.60 -5.14
N VAL A 160 10.15 -6.64 -6.38
CA VAL A 160 8.71 -6.58 -6.65
C VAL A 160 8.02 -7.84 -6.12
N ILE A 161 8.54 -9.03 -6.41
CA ILE A 161 7.94 -10.29 -5.98
C ILE A 161 7.94 -10.41 -4.45
N VAL A 162 9.09 -10.15 -3.80
CA VAL A 162 9.23 -10.26 -2.35
C VAL A 162 8.37 -9.21 -1.64
N SER A 163 8.36 -7.96 -2.12
CA SER A 163 7.50 -6.92 -1.55
C SER A 163 6.01 -7.27 -1.67
N GLY A 164 5.59 -7.82 -2.81
CA GLY A 164 4.22 -8.30 -3.03
C GLY A 164 3.81 -9.41 -2.05
N ILE A 165 4.65 -10.45 -1.89
CA ILE A 165 4.39 -11.55 -0.95
C ILE A 165 4.31 -11.03 0.48
N VAL A 166 5.25 -10.19 0.92
CA VAL A 166 5.26 -9.64 2.28
C VAL A 166 4.02 -8.78 2.53
N ASN A 167 3.64 -7.93 1.58
CA ASN A 167 2.43 -7.13 1.68
C ASN A 167 1.15 -7.97 1.75
N MET A 168 1.06 -9.05 0.95
CA MET A 168 -0.04 -10.00 1.03
C MET A 168 -0.13 -10.65 2.40
N LEU A 169 1.00 -11.08 2.97
CA LEU A 169 1.05 -11.68 4.31
C LEU A 169 0.62 -10.68 5.39
N VAL A 170 1.14 -9.45 5.33
CA VAL A 170 0.83 -8.39 6.29
C VAL A 170 -0.67 -8.06 6.30
N VAL A 171 -1.30 -8.03 5.12
CA VAL A 171 -2.76 -7.82 5.00
C VAL A 171 -3.55 -9.05 5.46
N ALA A 172 -3.07 -10.26 5.15
CA ALA A 172 -3.76 -11.50 5.47
C ALA A 172 -3.77 -11.78 6.98
N VAL A 173 -2.68 -11.48 7.70
CA VAL A 173 -2.54 -11.83 9.12
C VAL A 173 -3.71 -11.34 9.99
N PRO A 174 -4.11 -10.05 9.98
CA PRO A 174 -5.26 -9.59 10.76
C PRO A 174 -6.57 -10.31 10.42
N VAL A 175 -6.78 -10.63 9.14
CA VAL A 175 -7.99 -11.32 8.66
C VAL A 175 -7.99 -12.78 9.10
N LEU A 176 -6.86 -13.47 8.98
CA LEU A 176 -6.69 -14.86 9.41
C LEU A 176 -6.83 -14.99 10.93
N LEU A 177 -6.25 -14.05 11.70
CA LEU A 177 -6.41 -14.01 13.16
C LEU A 177 -7.87 -13.82 13.57
N ASN A 178 -8.61 -12.97 12.85
CA ASN A 178 -10.04 -12.78 13.09
C ASN A 178 -10.86 -14.03 12.73
N TRP A 179 -10.58 -14.70 11.62
CA TRP A 179 -11.35 -15.86 11.19
C TRP A 179 -11.05 -17.14 12.01
N PHE A 180 -9.77 -17.48 12.18
CA PHE A 180 -9.39 -18.76 12.81
C PHE A 180 -9.33 -18.71 14.33
N LEU A 181 -9.00 -17.55 14.91
CA LEU A 181 -8.83 -17.40 16.37
C LEU A 181 -9.91 -16.51 16.99
N SER A 182 -10.88 -16.04 16.19
CA SER A 182 -11.98 -15.17 16.62
C SER A 182 -11.52 -13.89 17.31
N PHE A 183 -10.31 -13.39 17.00
CA PHE A 183 -9.83 -12.12 17.53
C PHE A 183 -10.63 -10.95 16.95
N PRO A 184 -10.99 -9.93 17.74
CA PRO A 184 -11.71 -8.77 17.24
C PRO A 184 -10.88 -8.02 16.18
N ILE A 185 -11.46 -7.79 14.99
CA ILE A 185 -10.74 -7.25 13.83
C ILE A 185 -10.17 -5.86 14.09
N MET A 186 -10.93 -4.96 14.73
CA MET A 186 -10.53 -3.57 14.98
C MET A 186 -9.22 -3.43 15.77
N PRO A 187 -9.10 -3.95 17.00
CA PRO A 187 -7.84 -3.85 17.74
C PRO A 187 -6.70 -4.57 17.02
N THR A 188 -6.99 -5.67 16.29
CA THR A 188 -5.98 -6.41 15.53
C THR A 188 -5.38 -5.55 14.41
N ILE A 189 -6.18 -4.82 13.65
CA ILE A 189 -5.68 -3.93 12.58
C ILE A 189 -4.91 -2.72 13.15
N TRP A 190 -5.27 -2.23 14.34
CA TRP A 190 -4.53 -1.17 15.02
C TRP A 190 -3.15 -1.64 15.48
N VAL A 191 -3.06 -2.83 16.10
CA VAL A 191 -1.79 -3.44 16.49
C VAL A 191 -0.92 -3.67 15.26
N ALA A 192 -1.49 -4.22 14.19
CA ALA A 192 -0.80 -4.40 12.92
C ALA A 192 -0.28 -3.05 12.38
N ALA A 193 -1.10 -2.01 12.33
CA ALA A 193 -0.70 -0.68 11.86
C ALA A 193 0.49 -0.12 12.66
N ILE A 194 0.50 -0.26 13.99
CA ILE A 194 1.62 0.17 14.84
C ILE A 194 2.90 -0.59 14.47
N ILE A 195 2.84 -1.91 14.34
CA ILE A 195 3.98 -2.75 13.93
C ILE A 195 4.51 -2.33 12.55
N LEU A 196 3.61 -2.00 11.61
CA LEU A 196 3.98 -1.53 10.28
C LEU A 196 4.67 -0.16 10.30
N VAL A 197 4.20 0.78 11.11
CA VAL A 197 4.89 2.08 11.26
C VAL A 197 6.26 1.92 11.89
N ILE A 198 6.40 1.07 12.91
CA ILE A 198 7.69 0.81 13.57
C ILE A 198 8.66 0.16 12.58
N SER A 199 8.22 -0.89 11.88
CA SER A 199 9.06 -1.58 10.89
C SER A 199 9.44 -0.67 9.72
N ALA A 200 8.51 0.14 9.20
CA ALA A 200 8.80 1.15 8.19
C ALA A 200 9.86 2.16 8.68
N SER A 201 9.72 2.64 9.91
CA SER A 201 10.68 3.58 10.50
C SER A 201 12.08 2.99 10.61
N ILE A 202 12.20 1.73 11.08
CA ILE A 202 13.47 1.02 11.18
C ILE A 202 14.10 0.81 9.80
N LEU A 203 13.32 0.37 8.81
CA LEU A 203 13.80 0.15 7.44
C LEU A 203 14.26 1.46 6.80
N TYR A 204 13.50 2.55 6.99
CA TYR A 204 13.86 3.87 6.47
C TYR A 204 15.16 4.40 7.08
N GLN A 205 15.35 4.27 8.39
CA GLN A 205 16.61 4.65 9.05
C GLN A 205 17.80 3.84 8.49
N LYS A 206 17.64 2.52 8.34
CA LYS A 206 18.67 1.67 7.73
C LYS A 206 19.00 2.06 6.28
N MET A 207 18.01 2.48 5.49
CA MET A 207 18.26 2.95 4.14
C MET A 207 19.03 4.27 4.10
N CYS A 208 18.73 5.18 5.04
CA CYS A 208 19.34 6.50 5.12
C CYS A 208 20.80 6.47 5.60
N THR A 209 21.19 5.48 6.40
CA THR A 209 22.58 5.35 6.87
C THR A 209 23.53 4.80 5.79
N SER A 210 23.00 4.15 4.76
CA SER A 210 23.81 3.65 3.63
C SER A 210 24.28 4.79 2.73
N LYS A 211 25.60 4.90 2.54
CA LYS A 211 26.24 5.91 1.68
C LYS A 211 26.00 5.72 0.18
N PHE A 212 25.54 4.53 -0.23
CA PHE A 212 25.28 4.20 -1.62
C PHE A 212 23.78 4.06 -1.89
N ILE A 213 23.39 4.34 -3.13
CA ILE A 213 22.11 3.95 -3.74
C ILE A 213 22.31 2.61 -4.41
#